data_AF-A0A665WFU3-F1
#
_entry.id   AF-A0A665WFU3-F1
#
_cell.length_a   1.000
_cell.length_b   1.000
_cell.length_c   1.000
_cell.angle_alpha   90.00
_cell.angle_beta   90.00
_cell.angle_gamma   90.00
#
_symmetry.space_group_name_H-M   'P 1'
#
loop_
_entity.id
_entity.type
_entity.pdbx_description
1 polymer ?
#
loop_
_entity_poly.entity_id
_entity_poly.type
_entity_poly.pdbx_seq_one_letter_code
_entity_poly.pdbx_strand_id
1 'polypeptide(L)'
;MLSIFAKNGSETPEPVKAQVIGSIPSWLQGTLLRNGPGLFSVGNSQYNHWFDGLSLIHSFTFSNGEVTYRSKFLKSETYKRNIKADRIIVTEFGTMAYPDPCKNIFSRSVTHLRNIIPDFTDNNLINIIRYGRDYYASSEINYMNQIDPATLETVGRVSQRLSP
;
A
#
# COMPACT_ATOMS: atom_id res chain seq x y z
N MET A 1 14.64 14.48 16.89
CA MET A 1 15.11 13.10 16.60
C MET A 1 13.90 12.20 16.33
N LEU A 2 13.14 12.47 15.26
CA LEU A 2 11.97 11.70 14.78
C LEU A 2 11.66 12.22 13.36
N SER A 3 12.42 11.82 12.32
CA SER A 3 12.15 12.34 10.95
C SER A 3 12.22 11.27 9.84
N ILE A 4 12.37 9.99 10.18
CA ILE A 4 12.42 8.91 9.19
C ILE A 4 11.10 8.13 9.13
N PHE A 5 10.36 8.04 10.25
CA PHE A 5 9.19 7.16 10.37
C PHE A 5 7.90 7.66 9.70
N ALA A 6 7.88 8.86 9.10
CA ALA A 6 6.69 9.45 8.50
C ALA A 6 6.98 10.27 7.22
N LYS A 7 8.08 9.95 6.51
CA LYS A 7 8.42 10.62 5.26
C LYS A 7 7.79 9.90 4.07
N ASN A 8 7.20 10.64 3.14
CA ASN A 8 6.73 10.09 1.88
C ASN A 8 7.90 9.50 1.08
N GLY A 9 7.77 8.21 0.76
CA GLY A 9 8.61 7.51 -0.20
C GLY A 9 8.22 7.84 -1.64
N SER A 10 9.10 7.47 -2.56
CA SER A 10 8.86 7.53 -4.00
C SER A 10 8.81 6.12 -4.59
N GLU A 11 8.02 5.95 -5.65
CA GLU A 11 8.08 4.72 -6.45
C GLU A 11 9.40 4.65 -7.23
N THR A 12 9.86 3.44 -7.50
CA THR A 12 10.93 3.14 -8.45
C THR A 12 10.39 2.02 -9.34
N PRO A 13 9.51 2.36 -10.30
CA PRO A 13 8.74 1.37 -11.05
C PRO A 13 9.61 0.56 -12.01
N GLU A 14 10.68 1.16 -12.54
CA GLU A 14 11.68 0.46 -13.33
C GLU A 14 12.77 -0.14 -12.43
N PRO A 15 13.23 -1.37 -12.69
CA PRO A 15 14.23 -2.01 -11.83
C PRO A 15 15.56 -1.26 -11.94
N VAL A 16 16.10 -0.87 -10.79
CA VAL A 16 17.41 -0.22 -10.70
C VAL A 16 18.42 -1.21 -10.15
N LYS A 17 19.62 -1.25 -10.74
CA LYS A 17 20.71 -2.10 -10.25
C LYS A 17 21.27 -1.52 -8.96
N ALA A 18 21.32 -2.34 -7.90
CA ALA A 18 21.91 -1.94 -6.64
C ALA A 18 23.44 -2.07 -6.70
N GLN A 19 24.14 -1.18 -6.00
CA GLN A 19 25.57 -1.34 -5.75
C GLN A 19 25.77 -2.45 -4.72
N VAL A 20 26.42 -3.54 -5.13
CA VAL A 20 26.74 -4.66 -4.24
C VAL A 20 28.12 -4.41 -3.61
N ILE A 21 28.19 -4.46 -2.27
CA ILE A 21 29.43 -4.45 -1.50
C ILE A 21 29.59 -5.84 -0.87
N GLY A 22 30.71 -6.50 -1.13
CA GLY A 22 30.93 -7.90 -0.76
C GLY A 22 30.49 -8.86 -1.87
N SER A 23 30.09 -10.08 -1.50
CA SER A 23 29.66 -11.12 -2.44
C SER A 23 28.29 -11.68 -2.06
N ILE A 24 27.37 -11.72 -3.03
CA ILE A 24 26.09 -12.40 -2.89
C ILE A 24 26.31 -13.91 -3.13
N PRO A 25 25.83 -14.79 -2.23
CA PRO A 25 25.97 -16.23 -2.42
C PRO A 25 25.31 -16.71 -3.73
N SER A 26 25.98 -17.56 -4.49
CA SER A 26 25.51 -18.03 -5.80
C SER A 26 24.19 -18.81 -5.75
N TRP A 27 23.90 -19.45 -4.61
CA TRP A 27 22.64 -20.16 -4.36
C TRP A 27 21.46 -19.22 -4.09
N LEU A 28 21.69 -17.94 -3.76
CA LEU A 28 20.63 -16.98 -3.49
C LEU A 28 20.09 -16.44 -4.82
N GLN A 29 18.98 -17.04 -5.26
CA GLN A 29 18.32 -16.72 -6.51
C GLN A 29 16.83 -16.54 -6.23
N GLY A 30 16.24 -15.43 -6.67
CA GLY A 30 14.82 -15.14 -6.48
C GLY A 30 14.56 -13.73 -5.99
N THR A 31 13.34 -13.48 -5.50
CA THR A 31 12.89 -12.13 -5.16
C THR A 31 12.44 -12.06 -3.70
N LEU A 32 13.03 -11.14 -2.94
CA LEU A 32 12.53 -10.72 -1.63
C LEU A 32 11.48 -9.64 -1.84
N LEU A 33 10.25 -9.91 -1.45
CA LEU A 33 9.17 -8.94 -1.41
C LEU A 33 8.97 -8.45 0.03
N ARG A 34 8.86 -7.13 0.19
CA ARG A 34 8.50 -6.48 1.45
C ARG A 34 7.41 -5.45 1.22
N ASN A 35 6.57 -5.27 2.23
CA ASN A 35 5.51 -4.27 2.22
C ASN A 35 5.63 -3.42 3.49
N GLY A 36 5.14 -2.20 3.42
CA GLY A 36 5.12 -1.26 4.52
C GLY A 36 4.47 0.07 4.14
N PRO A 37 4.34 1.00 5.10
CA PRO A 37 3.80 2.33 4.82
C PRO A 37 4.82 3.15 4.03
N GLY A 38 4.40 3.74 2.91
CA GLY A 38 5.26 4.56 2.05
C GLY A 38 4.72 5.94 1.71
N LEU A 39 3.44 6.23 1.94
CA LEU A 39 2.88 7.57 1.71
C LEU A 39 2.10 8.03 2.95
N PHE A 40 2.66 9.01 3.66
CA PHE A 40 2.16 9.50 4.95
C PHE A 40 1.33 10.79 4.82
N SER A 41 1.30 11.42 3.64
CA SER A 41 0.40 12.53 3.34
C SER A 41 -0.15 12.45 1.92
N VAL A 42 -1.35 13.02 1.74
CA VAL A 42 -2.03 13.15 0.44
C VAL A 42 -2.62 14.57 0.39
N GLY A 43 -2.21 15.34 -0.62
CA GLY A 43 -2.44 16.78 -0.64
C GLY A 43 -1.98 17.45 0.65
N ASN A 44 -2.89 18.20 1.29
CA ASN A 44 -2.64 18.86 2.58
C ASN A 44 -3.02 18.00 3.81
N SER A 45 -3.47 16.76 3.61
CA SER A 45 -3.86 15.85 4.69
C SER A 45 -2.69 14.93 5.08
N GLN A 46 -2.52 14.68 6.38
CA GLN A 46 -1.48 13.80 6.91
C GLN A 46 -2.11 12.69 7.75
N TYR A 47 -1.50 11.50 7.69
CA TYR A 47 -1.84 10.39 8.56
C TYR A 47 -1.25 10.57 9.97
N ASN A 48 -2.02 10.19 10.99
CA ASN A 48 -1.66 10.36 12.40
C ASN A 48 -0.96 9.13 13.00
N HIS A 49 -1.04 7.98 12.34
CA HIS A 49 -0.47 6.73 12.82
C HIS A 49 0.45 6.10 11.77
N TRP A 50 1.50 5.41 12.21
CA TRP A 50 2.46 4.76 11.32
C TRP A 50 1.81 3.71 10.40
N PHE A 51 0.81 2.99 10.94
CA PHE A 51 0.04 1.99 10.18
C PHE A 51 -0.98 2.56 9.19
N ASP A 52 -1.17 3.87 9.14
CA ASP A 52 -2.17 4.46 8.23
C ASP A 52 -1.55 4.88 6.88
N GLY A 53 -0.22 4.92 6.79
CA GLY A 53 0.46 5.25 5.54
C GLY A 53 0.08 4.28 4.41
N LEU A 54 -0.11 4.80 3.21
CA LEU A 54 -0.50 3.95 2.07
C LEU A 54 0.64 3.00 1.72
N SER A 55 0.28 1.75 1.46
CA SER A 55 1.19 0.63 1.18
C SER A 55 2.13 0.92 0.01
N LEU A 56 3.42 0.73 0.25
CA LEU A 56 4.50 0.72 -0.74
C LEU A 56 5.17 -0.66 -0.70
N ILE A 57 5.11 -1.34 -1.84
CA ILE A 57 5.70 -2.66 -2.01
C ILE A 57 7.12 -2.47 -2.56
N HIS A 58 8.05 -3.22 -2.00
CA HIS A 58 9.46 -3.23 -2.35
C HIS A 58 9.86 -4.64 -2.80
N SER A 59 10.63 -4.73 -3.88
CA SER A 59 11.24 -5.98 -4.34
C SER A 59 12.74 -5.86 -4.49
N PHE A 60 13.46 -6.88 -4.02
CA PHE A 60 14.88 -7.09 -4.29
C PHE A 60 15.03 -8.42 -5.02
N THR A 61 15.42 -8.38 -6.29
CA THR A 61 15.61 -9.58 -7.10
C THR A 61 17.09 -9.90 -7.22
N PHE A 62 17.47 -11.07 -6.73
CA PHE A 62 18.81 -11.63 -6.74
C PHE A 62 18.96 -12.54 -7.95
N SER A 63 19.94 -12.24 -8.80
CA SER A 63 20.30 -13.11 -9.91
C SER A 63 21.79 -13.03 -10.22
N ASN A 64 22.47 -14.18 -10.22
CA ASN A 64 23.87 -14.30 -10.64
C ASN A 64 24.84 -13.32 -9.96
N GLY A 65 24.66 -13.11 -8.64
CA GLY A 65 25.49 -12.18 -7.88
C GLY A 65 25.07 -10.70 -7.97
N GLU A 66 24.07 -10.38 -8.80
CA GLU A 66 23.51 -9.05 -8.95
C GLU A 66 22.19 -8.89 -8.19
N VAL A 67 21.87 -7.65 -7.82
CA VAL A 67 20.62 -7.29 -7.16
C VAL A 67 19.96 -6.14 -7.92
N THR A 68 18.68 -6.29 -8.22
CA THR A 68 17.84 -5.19 -8.72
C THR A 68 16.78 -4.82 -7.68
N TYR A 69 16.50 -3.53 -7.57
CA TYR A 69 15.48 -2.98 -6.68
C TYR A 69 14.35 -2.36 -7.50
N ARG A 70 13.11 -2.52 -7.02
CA ARG A 70 11.91 -1.88 -7.56
C ARG A 70 10.94 -1.59 -6.41
N SER A 71 10.16 -0.52 -6.54
CA SER A 71 9.05 -0.25 -5.64
C SER A 71 7.84 0.35 -6.35
N LYS A 72 6.64 -0.05 -5.93
CA LYS A 72 5.35 0.48 -6.39
C LYS A 72 4.37 0.57 -5.23
N PHE A 73 3.59 1.64 -5.19
CA PHE A 73 2.45 1.76 -4.30
C PHE A 73 1.42 0.72 -4.68
N LEU A 74 0.84 0.09 -3.66
CA LEU A 74 -0.33 -0.75 -3.86
C LEU A 74 -1.47 0.12 -4.38
N LYS A 75 -1.93 -0.13 -5.61
CA LYS A 75 -3.03 0.60 -6.24
C LYS A 75 -4.37 0.04 -5.74
N SER A 76 -4.55 0.07 -4.42
CA SER A 76 -5.78 -0.29 -3.75
C SER A 76 -6.89 0.74 -4.03
N GLU A 77 -8.14 0.41 -3.70
CA GLU A 77 -9.24 1.36 -3.86
C GLU A 77 -9.07 2.56 -2.91
N THR A 78 -8.59 2.34 -1.69
CA THR A 78 -8.18 3.40 -0.75
C THR A 78 -7.15 4.34 -1.41
N TYR A 79 -6.08 3.79 -1.98
CA TYR A 79 -5.04 4.59 -2.64
C TYR A 79 -5.65 5.43 -3.76
N LYS A 80 -6.38 4.81 -4.68
CA LYS A 80 -7.00 5.50 -5.83
C LYS A 80 -7.94 6.61 -5.40
N ARG A 81 -8.77 6.36 -4.38
CA ARG A 81 -9.73 7.32 -3.83
C ARG A 81 -9.04 8.53 -3.21
N ASN A 82 -8.02 8.30 -2.37
CA ASN A 82 -7.29 9.37 -1.70
C ASN A 82 -6.51 10.23 -2.72
N ILE A 83 -5.79 9.60 -3.66
CA ILE A 83 -5.06 10.32 -4.71
C ILE A 83 -6.00 11.11 -5.61
N LYS A 84 -7.13 10.53 -6.04
CA LYS A 84 -8.13 11.23 -6.88
C LYS A 84 -8.75 12.44 -6.17
N ALA A 85 -8.93 12.36 -4.85
CA ALA A 85 -9.51 13.44 -4.05
C ALA A 85 -8.47 14.47 -3.58
N ASP A 86 -7.18 14.23 -3.80
CA ASP A 86 -6.04 15.00 -3.27
C ASP A 86 -6.14 15.25 -1.75
N ARG A 87 -6.70 14.27 -1.02
CA ARG A 87 -6.82 14.28 0.45
C ARG A 87 -7.22 12.90 0.97
N ILE A 88 -7.06 12.68 2.28
CA ILE A 88 -7.49 11.44 2.94
C ILE A 88 -9.02 11.44 3.06
N ILE A 89 -9.69 10.55 2.31
CA ILE A 89 -11.15 10.41 2.31
C ILE A 89 -11.64 9.03 2.78
N VAL A 90 -10.72 8.09 2.99
CA VAL A 90 -10.98 6.79 3.60
C VAL A 90 -10.35 6.76 4.99
N THR A 91 -11.11 6.28 5.97
CA THR A 91 -10.64 6.17 7.36
C THR A 91 -9.70 4.98 7.51
N GLU A 92 -8.57 5.21 8.17
CA GLU A 92 -7.57 4.19 8.52
C GLU A 92 -7.59 3.93 10.04
N PHE A 93 -6.67 3.10 10.52
CA PHE A 93 -6.61 2.65 11.92
C PHE A 93 -6.56 3.82 12.93
N GLY A 94 -5.68 4.79 12.71
CA GLY A 94 -5.50 5.95 13.60
C GLY A 94 -5.91 7.29 12.99
N THR A 95 -6.46 7.31 11.78
CA THR A 95 -6.77 8.53 11.03
C THR A 95 -8.20 8.49 10.51
N MET A 96 -9.08 9.27 11.14
CA MET A 96 -10.45 9.46 10.67
C MET A 96 -10.47 10.37 9.44
N ALA A 97 -11.16 9.92 8.38
CA ALA A 97 -11.41 10.76 7.23
C ALA A 97 -12.48 11.82 7.57
N TYR A 98 -12.15 13.09 7.35
CA TYR A 98 -13.10 14.17 7.56
C TYR A 98 -14.00 14.37 6.32
N PRO A 99 -15.31 14.62 6.54
CA PRO A 99 -16.23 14.93 5.45
C PRO A 99 -15.75 16.18 4.70
N ASP A 100 -16.01 16.19 3.39
CA ASP A 100 -15.64 17.29 2.51
C ASP A 100 -16.17 18.64 3.02
N PRO A 101 -15.31 19.64 3.30
CA PRO A 101 -15.76 20.95 3.75
C PRO A 101 -16.57 21.69 2.67
N CYS A 102 -16.39 21.33 1.39
CA CYS A 102 -17.10 21.94 0.26
C CYS A 102 -18.48 21.30 -0.02
N LYS A 103 -18.89 20.29 0.75
CA LYS A 103 -20.20 19.64 0.59
C LYS A 103 -21.25 20.27 1.49
N ASN A 104 -22.30 20.85 0.86
CA ASN A 104 -23.49 21.43 1.49
C ASN A 104 -24.11 20.58 2.61
N ILE A 105 -24.85 21.20 3.53
CA ILE A 105 -25.50 20.57 4.69
C ILE A 105 -26.29 19.29 4.31
N PHE A 106 -27.02 19.28 3.19
CA PHE A 106 -27.74 18.09 2.71
C PHE A 106 -26.82 16.94 2.26
N SER A 107 -25.67 17.27 1.66
CA SER A 107 -24.64 16.28 1.35
C SER A 107 -23.87 15.81 2.57
N ARG A 108 -23.84 16.58 3.68
CA ARG A 108 -23.33 16.09 4.97
C ARG A 108 -24.25 14.99 5.54
N SER A 109 -25.58 15.11 5.37
CA SER A 109 -26.54 14.07 5.75
C SER A 109 -26.34 12.78 4.95
N VAL A 110 -26.16 12.88 3.63
CA VAL A 110 -25.85 11.72 2.75
C VAL A 110 -24.46 11.13 3.04
N THR A 111 -23.48 11.97 3.40
CA THR A 111 -22.15 11.50 3.80
C THR A 111 -22.19 10.82 5.16
N HIS A 112 -22.97 11.33 6.12
CA HIS A 112 -23.23 10.63 7.38
C HIS A 112 -23.93 9.29 7.15
N LEU A 113 -24.93 9.23 6.25
CA LEU A 113 -25.59 7.98 5.87
C LEU A 113 -24.64 7.00 5.15
N ARG A 114 -23.72 7.48 4.30
CA ARG A 114 -22.67 6.65 3.71
C ARG A 114 -21.63 6.18 4.71
N ASN A 115 -21.31 6.97 5.74
CA ASN A 115 -20.43 6.58 6.83
C ASN A 115 -21.07 5.51 7.76
N ILE A 116 -22.38 5.24 7.66
CA ILE A 116 -23.04 4.14 8.37
C ILE A 116 -22.67 2.78 7.76
N ILE A 117 -22.30 2.75 6.47
CA ILE A 117 -21.70 1.57 5.84
C ILE A 117 -20.20 1.85 5.77
N PRO A 118 -19.39 1.38 6.75
CA PRO A 118 -17.95 1.57 6.67
C PRO A 118 -17.45 0.89 5.39
N ASP A 119 -17.08 1.69 4.40
CA ASP A 119 -16.20 1.26 3.33
C ASP A 119 -14.87 0.97 4.03
N PHE A 120 -14.71 -0.28 4.47
CA PHE A 120 -13.47 -0.74 5.09
C PHE A 120 -12.33 -0.48 4.12
N THR A 121 -11.24 0.08 4.65
CA THR A 121 -10.01 0.27 3.90
C THR A 121 -9.56 -1.04 3.26
N ASP A 122 -8.92 -0.94 2.08
CA ASP A 122 -8.13 -2.01 1.50
C ASP A 122 -6.64 -1.63 1.43
N ASN A 123 -6.19 -0.73 2.32
CA ASN A 123 -4.78 -0.41 2.50
C ASN A 123 -4.04 -1.59 3.17
N ASN A 124 -3.65 -2.56 2.36
CA ASN A 124 -2.98 -3.76 2.82
C ASN A 124 -1.46 -3.56 2.91
N LEU A 125 -0.99 -2.88 3.96
CA LEU A 125 0.43 -2.50 4.11
C LEU A 125 1.31 -3.48 4.92
N ILE A 126 0.72 -4.44 5.64
CA ILE A 126 1.43 -5.15 6.71
C ILE A 126 2.34 -6.26 6.18
N ASN A 127 1.81 -7.12 5.30
CA ASN A 127 2.56 -8.28 4.83
C ASN A 127 2.21 -8.69 3.39
N ILE A 128 3.00 -9.60 2.83
CA ILE A 128 2.74 -10.29 1.56
C ILE A 128 2.63 -11.78 1.85
N ILE A 129 1.51 -12.37 1.44
CA ILE A 129 1.18 -13.78 1.66
C ILE A 129 1.08 -14.46 0.29
N ARG A 130 1.56 -15.70 0.20
CA ARG A 130 1.43 -16.53 -0.99
C ARG A 130 0.37 -17.60 -0.77
N TYR A 131 -0.63 -17.64 -1.66
CA TYR A 131 -1.60 -18.72 -1.74
C TYR A 131 -1.43 -19.43 -3.08
N GLY A 132 -0.91 -20.67 -3.05
CA GLY A 132 -0.60 -21.42 -4.26
C GLY A 132 0.42 -20.71 -5.16
N ARG A 133 -0.04 -20.18 -6.29
CA ARG A 133 0.80 -19.43 -7.25
C ARG A 133 0.65 -17.92 -7.13
N ASP A 134 -0.37 -17.45 -6.41
CA ASP A 134 -0.73 -16.05 -6.33
C ASP A 134 -0.16 -15.39 -5.08
N TYR A 135 0.14 -14.10 -5.19
CA TYR A 135 0.70 -13.27 -4.13
C TYR A 135 -0.30 -12.19 -3.76
N TYR A 136 -0.45 -11.94 -2.47
CA TYR A 136 -1.42 -11.02 -1.92
C TYR A 136 -0.78 -10.10 -0.90
N ALA A 137 -0.99 -8.80 -1.05
CA ALA A 137 -0.79 -7.84 0.02
C ALA A 137 -1.93 -7.98 1.03
N SER A 138 -1.61 -8.06 2.33
CA SER A 138 -2.55 -8.25 3.42
C SER A 138 -2.27 -7.35 4.62
N SER A 139 -3.33 -7.02 5.35
CA SER A 139 -3.36 -6.40 6.67
C SER A 139 -4.39 -7.15 7.55
N GLU A 140 -4.84 -6.56 8.65
CA GLU A 140 -5.80 -7.14 9.61
C GLU A 140 -7.28 -6.89 9.22
N ILE A 141 -7.56 -6.90 7.91
CA ILE A 141 -8.86 -6.60 7.32
C ILE A 141 -9.33 -7.74 6.41
N ASN A 142 -10.64 -7.80 6.15
CA ASN A 142 -11.27 -8.86 5.36
C ASN A 142 -10.96 -8.82 3.84
N TYR A 143 -10.18 -7.84 3.39
CA TYR A 143 -9.79 -7.68 1.99
C TYR A 143 -8.29 -7.87 1.83
N MET A 144 -7.90 -8.56 0.76
CA MET A 144 -6.52 -8.66 0.32
C MET A 144 -6.42 -8.09 -1.10
N ASN A 145 -5.24 -7.62 -1.49
CA ASN A 145 -5.00 -7.20 -2.86
C ASN A 145 -4.03 -8.17 -3.52
N GLN A 146 -4.45 -8.82 -4.60
CA GLN A 146 -3.56 -9.65 -5.41
C GLN A 146 -2.55 -8.75 -6.12
N ILE A 147 -1.30 -9.18 -6.12
CA ILE A 147 -0.18 -8.48 -6.76
C ILE A 147 0.57 -9.43 -7.69
N ASP A 148 1.13 -8.88 -8.76
CA ASP A 148 2.13 -9.57 -9.56
C ASP A 148 3.51 -9.42 -8.87
N PRO A 149 4.15 -10.52 -8.43
CA PRO A 149 5.43 -10.45 -7.72
C PRO A 149 6.60 -9.97 -8.58
N ALA A 150 6.50 -10.06 -9.91
CA ALA A 150 7.55 -9.62 -10.83
C ALA A 150 7.42 -8.14 -11.16
N THR A 151 6.19 -7.65 -11.39
CA THR A 151 5.93 -6.27 -11.82
C THR A 151 5.55 -5.31 -10.69
N LEU A 152 5.15 -5.86 -9.53
CA LEU A 152 4.51 -5.17 -8.41
C LEU A 152 3.19 -4.47 -8.77
N GLU A 153 2.59 -4.84 -9.91
CA GLU A 153 1.28 -4.32 -10.29
C GLU A 153 0.19 -4.92 -9.40
N THR A 154 -0.81 -4.09 -9.09
CA THR A 154 -1.99 -4.54 -8.35
C THR A 154 -2.99 -5.15 -9.33
N VAL A 155 -3.26 -6.45 -9.19
CA VAL A 155 -4.18 -7.19 -10.07
C VAL A 155 -5.63 -6.91 -9.69
N GLY A 156 -5.94 -6.94 -8.40
CA GLY A 156 -7.31 -6.73 -7.93
C GLY A 156 -7.49 -6.90 -6.43
N ARG A 157 -8.70 -6.63 -5.95
CA ARG A 157 -9.11 -6.80 -4.55
C ARG A 157 -9.94 -8.07 -4.40
N VAL A 158 -9.64 -8.88 -3.38
CA VAL A 158 -10.32 -10.14 -3.06
C VAL A 158 -10.81 -10.10 -1.62
N SER A 159 -12.00 -10.63 -1.33
CA SER A 159 -12.46 -10.83 0.05
C SER A 159 -11.97 -12.17 0.58
N GLN A 160 -11.42 -12.18 1.80
CA GLN A 160 -10.98 -13.40 2.49
C GLN A 160 -12.11 -14.41 2.71
N ARG A 161 -13.37 -13.96 2.79
CA ARG A 161 -14.52 -14.87 2.95
C ARG A 161 -14.90 -15.63 1.68
N LEU A 162 -14.39 -15.18 0.54
CA LEU A 162 -14.67 -15.74 -0.78
C LEU A 162 -13.43 -16.37 -1.41
N SER A 163 -12.32 -16.49 -0.67
CA SER A 163 -11.19 -17.27 -1.14
C SER A 163 -11.55 -18.76 -1.11
N PRO A 164 -11.32 -19.51 -2.20
CA PRO A 164 -11.65 -20.94 -2.28
C PRO A 164 -10.90 -21.80 -1.26
#